data_AF-A0A372JT91-F1
#
_entry.id   AF-A0A372JT91-F1
#
_cell.length_a   1.000
_cell.length_b   1.000
_cell.length_c   1.000
_cell.angle_alpha   90.00
_cell.angle_beta   90.00
_cell.angle_gamma   90.00
#
_symmetry.space_group_name_H-M   'P 1'
#
loop_
_entity.id
_entity.type
_entity.pdbx_description
1 polymer ?
#
loop_
_entity_poly.entity_id
_entity_poly.type
_entity_poly.pdbx_seq_one_letter_code
_entity_poly.pdbx_strand_id
1 'polypeptide(L)'
;MKRPKVTIAAAVATLALSLGGLAGCSKFTEPFKDAPRSGHDNGAPADLIRMPDGFSNAATKCDHGNRIYTAYHGDQAYGSIAVVPQDPTCRNVTP
;
A
#
# COMPACT_ATOMS: atom_id res chain seq x y z
N MET A 1 -14.34 49.76 29.67
CA MET A 1 -13.44 48.59 29.56
C MET A 1 -14.14 47.35 30.09
N LYS A 2 -14.22 46.26 29.30
CA LYS A 2 -14.39 44.83 29.69
C LYS A 2 -15.01 44.04 28.53
N ARG A 3 -14.19 43.58 27.58
CA ARG A 3 -14.53 42.41 26.72
C ARG A 3 -13.33 41.48 26.50
N PRO A 4 -12.62 41.01 27.55
CA PRO A 4 -11.50 40.07 27.38
C PRO A 4 -11.97 38.65 27.00
N LYS A 5 -13.26 38.33 27.19
CA LYS A 5 -13.78 36.96 27.04
C LYS A 5 -13.97 36.53 25.58
N VAL A 6 -14.17 37.47 24.66
CA VAL A 6 -14.42 37.15 23.23
C VAL A 6 -13.11 36.81 22.51
N THR A 7 -12.01 37.47 22.87
CA THR A 7 -10.69 37.24 22.27
C THR A 7 -10.12 35.86 22.62
N ILE A 8 -10.39 35.37 23.83
CA ILE A 8 -9.92 34.05 24.29
C ILE A 8 -10.67 32.92 23.54
N ALA A 9 -11.98 33.05 23.34
CA ALA A 9 -12.77 32.05 22.63
C ALA A 9 -12.33 31.87 21.17
N ALA A 10 -12.01 32.98 20.48
CA ALA A 10 -11.52 32.94 19.11
C ALA A 10 -10.14 32.26 19.00
N ALA A 11 -9.23 32.51 19.95
CA ALA A 11 -7.91 31.89 19.97
C ALA A 11 -7.95 30.37 20.24
N VAL A 12 -8.89 29.91 21.07
CA VAL A 12 -9.08 28.47 21.33
C VAL A 12 -9.65 27.76 20.10
N ALA A 13 -10.57 28.40 19.38
CA ALA A 13 -11.15 27.83 18.16
C ALA A 13 -10.12 27.66 17.03
N THR A 14 -9.27 28.67 16.77
CA THR A 14 -8.21 28.55 15.77
C THR A 14 -7.16 27.52 16.15
N LEU A 15 -6.83 27.41 17.44
CA LEU A 15 -5.92 26.37 17.92
C LEU A 15 -6.52 24.97 17.69
N ALA A 16 -7.80 24.75 18.03
CA ALA A 16 -8.48 23.48 17.82
C ALA A 16 -8.55 23.06 16.34
N LEU A 17 -8.80 23.99 15.41
CA LEU A 17 -8.78 23.70 13.98
C LEU A 17 -7.36 23.36 13.46
N SER A 18 -6.33 24.04 13.98
CA SER A 18 -4.94 23.77 13.58
C SER A 18 -4.43 22.40 14.05
N LEU A 19 -4.90 21.94 15.23
CA LEU A 19 -4.60 20.60 15.74
C LEU A 19 -5.39 19.49 15.03
N GLY A 20 -6.63 19.76 14.59
CA GLY A 20 -7.43 18.80 13.83
C GLY A 20 -6.86 18.46 12.45
N GLY A 21 -6.19 19.41 11.78
CA GLY A 21 -5.57 19.20 10.48
C GLY A 21 -4.33 18.31 10.49
N LEU A 22 -3.69 18.10 11.64
CA LEU A 22 -2.50 17.26 11.79
C LEU A 22 -2.82 15.76 11.92
N ALA A 23 -4.09 15.40 12.14
CA ALA A 23 -4.54 14.00 12.20
C ALA A 23 -4.77 13.38 10.80
N GLY A 24 -4.67 14.17 9.72
CA GLY A 24 -5.05 13.75 8.37
C GLY A 24 -3.98 13.03 7.54
N CYS A 25 -2.76 12.84 8.06
CA CYS A 25 -1.65 12.22 7.33
C CYS A 25 -1.12 10.99 8.07
N SER A 26 -1.99 10.11 8.55
CA SER A 26 -1.56 8.77 8.93
C SER A 26 -1.21 8.00 7.66
N LYS A 27 0.07 8.01 7.27
CA LYS A 27 0.63 7.06 6.31
C LYS A 27 0.20 5.67 6.78
N PHE A 28 -0.54 4.93 5.94
CA PHE A 28 -0.92 3.56 6.22
C PHE A 28 0.32 2.79 6.70
N THR A 29 0.29 2.31 7.93
CA THR A 29 1.38 1.55 8.52
C THR A 29 1.21 0.12 8.02
N GLU A 30 1.90 -0.24 6.96
CA GLU A 30 1.99 -1.63 6.53
C GLU A 30 2.81 -2.39 7.58
N PRO A 31 2.21 -3.33 8.35
CA PRO A 31 2.91 -4.03 9.43
C PRO A 31 4.09 -4.85 8.88
N PHE A 32 3.94 -5.30 7.64
CA PHE A 32 5.00 -5.88 6.84
C PHE A 32 5.50 -4.75 5.93
N LYS A 33 6.53 -4.03 6.39
CA LYS A 33 7.45 -3.33 5.46
C LYS A 33 7.73 -4.26 4.28
N ASP A 34 7.92 -3.71 3.07
CA ASP A 34 8.42 -4.46 1.90
C ASP A 34 9.24 -5.67 2.36
N ALA A 35 8.81 -6.88 1.99
CA ALA A 35 9.46 -8.11 2.42
C ALA A 35 11.00 -7.93 2.30
N PRO A 36 11.79 -8.24 3.34
CA PRO A 36 13.21 -7.90 3.39
C PRO A 36 13.90 -8.29 2.09
N ARG A 37 14.29 -7.30 1.29
CA ARG A 37 14.94 -7.53 0.00
C ARG A 37 16.43 -7.71 0.25
N SER A 38 16.94 -8.93 0.11
CA SER A 38 18.36 -9.24 0.32
C SER A 38 19.23 -8.80 -0.87
N GLY A 39 19.06 -7.58 -1.37
CA GLY A 39 19.87 -7.00 -2.45
C GLY A 39 19.67 -7.62 -3.84
N HIS A 40 18.76 -8.59 -3.97
CA HIS A 40 18.37 -9.20 -5.24
C HIS A 40 16.91 -8.84 -5.54
N ASP A 41 16.71 -7.69 -6.16
CA ASP A 41 15.43 -7.39 -6.79
C ASP A 41 15.44 -8.08 -8.15
N ASN A 42 14.45 -8.94 -8.46
CA ASN A 42 14.41 -9.68 -9.74
C ASN A 42 14.06 -8.72 -10.91
N GLY A 43 14.85 -7.66 -11.10
CA GLY A 43 14.76 -6.64 -12.14
C GLY A 43 13.51 -5.76 -12.11
N ALA A 44 12.38 -6.30 -12.55
CA ALA A 44 11.15 -5.55 -12.81
C ALA A 44 10.22 -5.48 -11.59
N PRO A 45 9.42 -4.42 -11.41
CA PRO A 45 8.33 -4.42 -10.44
C PRO A 45 7.27 -5.48 -10.78
N ALA A 46 6.48 -5.89 -9.79
CA ALA A 46 5.30 -6.72 -10.04
C ALA A 46 4.16 -5.89 -10.66
N ASP A 47 3.40 -6.51 -11.56
CA ASP A 47 2.15 -5.95 -12.07
C ASP A 47 1.03 -6.15 -11.03
N LEU A 48 0.13 -5.18 -10.92
CA LEU A 48 -0.99 -5.22 -9.99
C LEU A 48 -2.31 -5.42 -10.75
N ILE A 49 -3.05 -6.44 -10.35
CA ILE A 49 -4.40 -6.73 -10.85
C ILE A 49 -5.38 -6.32 -9.75
N ARG A 50 -6.16 -5.28 -10.03
CA ARG A 50 -7.16 -4.74 -9.10
C ARG A 50 -8.53 -5.33 -9.42
N MET A 51 -9.20 -5.84 -8.40
CA MET A 51 -10.52 -6.45 -8.51
C MET A 51 -11.61 -5.56 -7.88
N PRO A 52 -12.88 -5.73 -8.26
CA PRO A 52 -13.99 -5.07 -7.58
C PRO A 52 -14.17 -5.57 -6.14
N ASP A 53 -14.96 -4.84 -5.36
CA ASP A 53 -15.25 -5.16 -3.96
C ASP A 53 -15.73 -6.61 -3.77
N GLY A 54 -15.23 -7.27 -2.73
CA GLY A 54 -15.53 -8.67 -2.42
C GLY A 54 -14.59 -9.71 -3.05
N PHE A 55 -13.63 -9.27 -3.87
CA PHE A 55 -12.60 -10.13 -4.47
C PHE A 55 -11.18 -9.69 -4.07
N SER A 56 -10.26 -10.65 -3.94
CA SER A 56 -8.85 -10.38 -3.69
C SER A 56 -8.20 -9.66 -4.87
N ASN A 57 -7.34 -8.69 -4.59
CA ASN A 57 -6.38 -8.20 -5.57
C ASN A 57 -5.28 -9.25 -5.80
N ALA A 58 -4.54 -9.12 -6.89
CA ALA A 58 -3.37 -9.96 -7.14
C ALA A 58 -2.16 -9.14 -7.58
N ALA A 59 -0.97 -9.58 -7.21
CA ALA A 59 0.30 -9.15 -7.79
C ALA A 59 0.82 -10.28 -8.69
N THR A 60 1.37 -9.94 -9.86
CA THR A 60 2.00 -10.92 -10.75
C THR A 60 3.36 -10.48 -11.23
N LYS A 61 4.27 -11.44 -11.40
CA LYS A 61 5.61 -11.18 -11.90
C LYS A 61 6.17 -12.38 -12.65
N CYS A 62 6.99 -12.12 -13.66
CA CYS A 62 7.77 -13.14 -14.33
C CYS A 62 9.04 -13.47 -13.53
N ASP A 63 9.36 -14.75 -13.43
CA ASP A 63 10.60 -15.26 -12.83
C ASP A 63 11.04 -16.53 -13.56
N HIS A 64 12.26 -16.54 -14.12
CA HIS A 64 12.83 -17.68 -14.85
C HIS A 64 11.89 -18.28 -15.93
N GLY A 65 11.18 -17.44 -16.69
CA GLY A 65 10.24 -17.87 -17.73
C GLY A 65 8.88 -18.34 -17.22
N ASN A 66 8.63 -18.32 -15.91
CA ASN A 66 7.34 -18.63 -15.30
C ASN A 66 6.63 -17.34 -14.88
N ARG A 67 5.30 -17.37 -14.80
CA ARG A 67 4.52 -16.28 -14.22
C ARG A 67 3.98 -16.67 -12.86
N ILE A 68 4.27 -15.86 -11.85
CA ILE A 68 3.84 -16.04 -10.47
C ILE A 68 2.68 -15.08 -10.21
N TYR A 69 1.65 -15.53 -9.51
CA TYR A 69 0.56 -14.72 -9.00
C TYR A 69 0.44 -14.90 -7.49
N THR A 70 0.31 -13.80 -6.75
CA THR A 70 0.04 -13.81 -5.31
C THR A 70 -1.20 -12.99 -5.05
N ALA A 71 -2.20 -13.59 -4.39
CA ALA A 71 -3.39 -12.86 -3.97
C ALA A 71 -3.10 -12.05 -2.70
N TYR A 72 -3.69 -10.85 -2.60
CA TYR A 72 -3.63 -10.03 -1.40
C TYR A 72 -5.05 -9.65 -0.97
N HIS A 73 -5.33 -9.90 0.31
CA HIS A 73 -6.51 -9.43 1.01
C HIS A 73 -6.06 -8.36 2.00
N GLY A 74 -6.63 -7.15 1.90
CA GLY A 74 -6.20 -5.99 2.68
C GLY A 74 -6.34 -6.15 4.21
N ASP A 75 -7.10 -7.15 4.63
CA ASP A 75 -7.55 -7.39 6.00
C ASP A 75 -6.99 -8.69 6.62
N GLN A 76 -6.29 -9.54 5.84
CA GLN A 76 -5.79 -10.85 6.29
C GLN A 76 -4.39 -11.16 5.73
N ALA A 77 -3.71 -12.16 6.29
CA ALA A 77 -2.39 -12.60 5.82
C ALA A 77 -2.41 -13.01 4.34
N TYR A 78 -1.30 -12.74 3.65
CA TYR A 78 -1.09 -12.91 2.20
C TYR A 78 -1.65 -14.21 1.64
N GLY A 79 -2.33 -14.11 0.50
CA GLY A 79 -3.09 -15.17 -0.15
C GLY A 79 -2.25 -16.10 -1.03
N SER A 80 -2.90 -17.20 -1.40
CA SER A 80 -2.41 -18.30 -2.25
C SER A 80 -1.52 -17.85 -3.41
N ILE A 81 -0.48 -18.66 -3.67
CA ILE A 81 0.41 -18.51 -4.83
C ILE A 81 -0.05 -19.45 -5.95
N ALA A 82 -0.15 -18.92 -7.17
CA ALA A 82 -0.29 -19.72 -8.39
C ALA A 82 0.90 -19.47 -9.31
N VAL A 83 1.40 -20.54 -9.94
CA VAL A 83 2.52 -20.46 -10.88
C VAL A 83 2.06 -21.01 -12.23
N VAL A 84 2.21 -20.20 -13.27
CA VAL A 84 2.03 -20.61 -14.66
C VAL A 84 3.41 -20.96 -15.22
N PRO A 85 3.73 -22.25 -15.40
CA PRO A 85 5.03 -22.65 -15.89
C PRO A 85 5.21 -22.27 -17.36
N GLN A 86 6.41 -21.80 -17.73
CA GLN A 86 6.80 -21.49 -19.10
C GLN A 86 5.84 -20.52 -19.82
N ASP A 87 5.32 -19.52 -19.10
CA ASP A 87 4.44 -18.49 -19.67
C ASP A 87 5.14 -17.82 -20.88
N PRO A 88 4.57 -17.90 -22.09
CA PRO A 88 5.16 -17.32 -23.29
C PRO A 88 5.46 -15.81 -23.17
N THR A 89 4.71 -15.10 -22.32
CA THR A 89 4.89 -13.68 -22.06
C THR A 89 6.07 -13.37 -21.14
N CYS A 90 6.64 -14.38 -20.47
CA CYS A 90 7.78 -14.26 -19.56
C CYS A 90 9.12 -14.66 -20.19
N ARG A 91 9.15 -15.02 -21.48
CA ARG A 91 10.35 -15.55 -22.16
C ARG A 91 11.52 -14.57 -22.28
N ASN A 92 11.27 -13.27 -22.21
CA ASN A 92 12.29 -12.23 -22.36
C ASN A 92 12.69 -11.59 -21.03
N VAL A 93 12.24 -12.13 -19.90
CA VAL A 93 12.59 -11.63 -18.57
C VAL A 93 13.84 -12.37 -18.09
N THR A 94 14.99 -11.76 -18.33
CA THR A 94 16.28 -12.21 -17.79
C THR A 94 16.30 -11.96 -16.27
N PRO A 95 16.79 -12.90 -15.44
CA PRO A 95 16.91 -12.71 -13.99
C PRO A 95 17.75 -11.50 -13.60
#